data_AF-A0A846XXF7-F1
#
_entry.id   AF-A0A846XXF7-F1
#
_cell.length_a   1.000
_cell.length_b   1.000
_cell.length_c   1.000
_cell.angle_alpha   90.00
_cell.angle_beta   90.00
_cell.angle_gamma   90.00
#
_symmetry.space_group_name_H-M   'P 1'
#
loop_
_entity.id
_entity.type
_entity.pdbx_description
1 polymer ?
#
loop_
_entity_poly.entity_id
_entity_poly.type
_entity_poly.pdbx_seq_one_letter_code
_entity_poly.pdbx_strand_id
1 'polypeptide(L)'
;MADEIEVEVTTLRTAAGKTQDVRDHIEQVLTRLHGRTSHYGSPWGNDTLGAQFAGSGAGDGYLAAHDNMVGGARGFADAFQKVSDGQTDSATYLETMEHGNTDGFR
;
A
#
# COMPACT_ATOMS: atom_id res chain seq x y z
N MET A 1 -10.25 -31.74 -10.93
CA MET A 1 -10.69 -30.97 -9.75
C MET A 1 -9.50 -30.63 -8.87
N ALA A 2 -8.72 -31.60 -8.37
CA ALA A 2 -7.47 -31.32 -7.63
C ALA A 2 -6.49 -30.44 -8.44
N ASP A 3 -6.10 -30.87 -9.65
CA ASP A 3 -5.21 -30.09 -10.54
C ASP A 3 -5.69 -28.65 -10.81
N GLU A 4 -7.01 -28.42 -10.86
CA GLU A 4 -7.57 -27.09 -11.10
C GLU A 4 -7.46 -26.21 -9.86
N ILE A 5 -7.65 -26.77 -8.65
CA ILE A 5 -7.45 -26.05 -7.40
C ILE A 5 -5.97 -25.71 -7.19
N GLU A 6 -5.04 -26.62 -7.49
CA GLU A 6 -3.61 -26.36 -7.39
C GLU A 6 -3.16 -25.20 -8.31
N VAL A 7 -3.70 -25.14 -9.54
CA VAL A 7 -3.48 -24.04 -10.49
C VAL A 7 -4.05 -22.71 -9.96
N GLU A 8 -5.25 -22.72 -9.40
CA GLU A 8 -5.88 -21.52 -8.81
C GLU A 8 -5.13 -21.00 -7.57
N VAL A 9 -4.68 -21.89 -6.68
CA VAL A 9 -3.84 -21.55 -5.51
C VAL A 9 -2.53 -20.89 -5.96
N THR A 10 -1.88 -21.48 -6.96
CA THR A 10 -0.62 -20.93 -7.52
C THR A 10 -0.85 -19.56 -8.16
N THR A 11 -1.97 -19.38 -8.83
CA THR A 11 -2.36 -18.11 -9.47
C THR A 11 -2.64 -17.03 -8.42
N LEU A 12 -3.37 -17.36 -7.36
CA LEU A 12 -3.64 -16.44 -6.24
C LEU A 12 -2.35 -16.01 -5.53
N ARG A 13 -1.43 -16.95 -5.26
CA ARG A 13 -0.11 -16.61 -4.68
C ARG A 13 0.71 -15.71 -5.58
N THR A 14 0.68 -15.96 -6.89
CA THR A 14 1.36 -15.11 -7.88
C THR A 14 0.73 -13.71 -7.92
N ALA A 15 -0.59 -13.62 -7.86
CA ALA A 15 -1.30 -12.35 -7.81
C ALA A 15 -0.98 -11.57 -6.52
N ALA A 16 -0.91 -12.26 -5.37
CA ALA A 16 -0.52 -11.67 -4.09
C ALA A 16 0.87 -11.03 -4.19
N GLY A 17 1.86 -11.77 -4.68
CA GLY A 17 3.22 -11.26 -4.87
C GLY A 17 3.26 -10.00 -5.74
N LYS A 18 2.53 -9.98 -6.87
CA LYS A 18 2.46 -8.79 -7.73
C LYS A 18 1.80 -7.59 -7.05
N THR A 19 0.76 -7.84 -6.25
CA THR A 19 0.08 -6.80 -5.49
C THR A 19 1.01 -6.22 -4.42
N GLN A 20 1.79 -7.07 -3.77
CA GLN A 20 2.83 -6.66 -2.83
C GLN A 20 3.93 -5.84 -3.52
N ASP A 21 4.39 -6.22 -4.70
CA ASP A 21 5.38 -5.45 -5.46
C ASP A 21 4.88 -4.01 -5.77
N VAL A 22 3.59 -3.85 -6.10
CA VAL A 22 2.98 -2.54 -6.32
C VAL A 22 2.97 -1.72 -5.03
N ARG A 23 2.57 -2.32 -3.90
CA ARG A 23 2.63 -1.67 -2.58
C ARG A 23 4.05 -1.19 -2.29
N ASP A 24 5.04 -2.07 -2.43
CA ASP A 24 6.43 -1.78 -2.09
C ASP A 24 6.99 -0.66 -2.99
N HIS A 25 6.58 -0.60 -4.26
CA HIS A 25 6.93 0.50 -5.14
C HIS A 25 6.31 1.84 -4.71
N ILE A 26 5.04 1.84 -4.30
CA ILE A 26 4.37 3.03 -3.75
C ILE A 26 5.11 3.50 -2.49
N GLU A 27 5.40 2.59 -1.55
CA GLU A 27 6.16 2.91 -0.33
C GLU A 27 7.55 3.47 -0.64
N GLN A 28 8.24 2.92 -1.63
CA GLN A 28 9.57 3.40 -2.05
C GLN A 28 9.49 4.82 -2.61
N VAL A 29 8.54 5.10 -3.49
CA VAL A 29 8.34 6.45 -4.06
C VAL A 29 8.01 7.44 -2.95
N LEU A 30 7.14 7.07 -2.01
CA LEU A 30 6.78 7.92 -0.88
C LEU A 30 7.94 8.17 0.06
N THR A 31 8.72 7.14 0.38
CA THR A 31 9.90 7.28 1.22
C THR A 31 10.91 8.24 0.58
N ARG A 32 11.13 8.12 -0.73
CA ARG A 32 12.01 9.04 -1.47
C ARG A 32 11.46 10.46 -1.50
N LEU A 33 10.18 10.61 -1.79
CA LEU A 33 9.53 11.90 -1.85
C LEU A 33 9.58 12.58 -0.48
N HIS A 34 9.10 11.90 0.57
CA HIS A 34 9.12 12.39 1.95
C HIS A 34 10.54 12.72 2.42
N GLY A 35 11.52 11.87 2.10
CA GLY A 35 12.93 12.13 2.41
C GLY A 35 13.46 13.41 1.74
N ARG A 36 13.00 13.73 0.52
CA ARG A 36 13.38 14.98 -0.16
C ARG A 36 12.58 16.18 0.32
N THR A 37 11.32 16.00 0.71
CA THR A 37 10.41 17.10 1.08
C THR A 37 10.40 17.45 2.55
N SER A 38 10.83 16.56 3.44
CA SER A 38 10.89 16.79 4.89
C SER A 38 11.75 18.00 5.26
N HIS A 39 12.79 18.28 4.48
CA HIS A 39 13.66 19.45 4.66
C HIS A 39 13.05 20.76 4.13
N TYR A 40 12.01 20.68 3.29
CA TYR A 40 11.28 21.85 2.77
C TYR A 40 10.09 22.23 3.66
N GLY A 41 9.93 21.62 4.84
CA GLY A 41 8.80 21.86 5.76
C GLY A 41 8.79 23.22 6.45
N SER A 42 9.71 24.12 6.13
CA SER A 42 9.67 25.52 6.58
C SER A 42 9.14 26.43 5.47
N PRO A 43 8.33 27.45 5.79
CA PRO A 43 7.97 28.50 4.83
C PRO A 43 9.23 29.04 4.14
N TRP A 44 9.14 29.30 2.83
CA TRP A 44 10.24 29.94 2.12
C TRP A 44 10.40 31.37 2.66
N GLY A 45 11.46 31.60 3.43
CA GLY A 45 11.67 32.87 4.12
C GLY A 45 10.82 33.01 5.39
N ASN A 46 11.07 34.08 6.13
CA ASN A 46 10.34 34.41 7.37
C ASN A 46 9.37 35.58 7.16
N ASP A 47 8.83 35.70 5.94
CA ASP A 47 7.94 36.78 5.55
C ASP A 47 6.49 36.31 5.44
N THR A 48 5.58 37.29 5.33
CA THR A 48 4.14 37.02 5.26
C THR A 48 3.77 36.16 4.05
N LEU A 49 4.48 36.29 2.93
CA LEU A 49 4.26 35.45 1.74
C LEU A 49 4.64 33.99 2.00
N GLY A 50 5.81 33.73 2.58
CA GLY A 50 6.23 32.38 2.98
C GLY A 50 5.23 31.73 3.93
N ALA A 51 4.75 32.45 4.94
CA ALA A 51 3.74 31.97 5.88
C ALA A 51 2.39 31.66 5.20
N GLN A 52 1.92 32.51 4.29
CA GLN A 52 0.70 32.26 3.52
C GLN A 52 0.85 31.05 2.60
N PHE A 53 1.98 30.90 1.92
CA PHE A 53 2.27 29.76 1.06
C PHE A 53 2.32 28.44 1.83
N ALA A 54 3.00 28.43 2.99
CA ALA A 54 3.02 27.25 3.87
C ALA A 54 1.64 26.91 4.43
N GLY A 55 0.75 27.90 4.53
CA GLY A 55 -0.63 27.74 5.01
C GLY A 55 -0.81 27.94 6.50
N SER A 56 0.18 28.54 7.20
CA SER A 56 0.14 28.72 8.66
C SER A 56 -0.91 29.72 9.17
N GLY A 57 -1.66 30.38 8.27
CA GLY A 57 -2.75 31.30 8.61
C GLY A 57 -4.18 30.87 8.25
N ALA A 58 -4.38 29.85 7.40
CA ALA A 58 -5.71 29.47 6.92
C ALA A 58 -5.93 27.98 6.57
N GLY A 59 -4.94 27.09 6.78
CA GLY A 59 -5.15 25.64 6.76
C GLY A 59 -4.96 24.90 5.42
N ASP A 60 -4.89 25.59 4.27
CA ASP A 60 -4.88 24.95 2.94
C ASP A 60 -3.58 25.18 2.13
N GLY A 61 -2.44 25.35 2.80
CA GLY A 61 -1.16 25.63 2.13
C GLY A 61 -0.36 24.39 1.73
N TYR A 62 0.89 24.63 1.29
CA TYR A 62 1.84 23.59 0.89
C TYR A 62 1.97 22.45 1.91
N LEU A 63 1.98 22.78 3.22
CA LEU A 63 2.11 21.77 4.28
C LEU A 63 0.92 20.82 4.31
N ALA A 64 -0.31 21.34 4.19
CA ALA A 64 -1.51 20.52 4.14
C ALA A 64 -1.54 19.65 2.87
N ALA A 65 -1.16 20.21 1.72
CA ALA A 65 -1.06 19.46 0.47
C ALA A 65 -0.01 18.33 0.56
N HIS A 66 1.15 18.62 1.15
CA HIS A 66 2.19 17.63 1.41
C HIS A 66 1.68 16.49 2.29
N ASP A 67 1.05 16.82 3.42
CA ASP A 67 0.56 15.83 4.38
C ASP A 67 -0.57 14.99 3.80
N ASN A 68 -1.49 15.59 3.04
CA ASN A 68 -2.53 14.88 2.32
C ASN A 68 -1.95 13.91 1.28
N MET A 69 -0.89 14.31 0.57
CA MET A 69 -0.26 13.45 -0.42
C MET A 69 0.44 12.25 0.23
N VAL A 70 1.16 12.48 1.33
CA VAL A 70 1.80 11.41 2.11
C VAL A 70 0.76 10.48 2.74
N GLY A 71 -0.29 11.05 3.35
CA GLY A 71 -1.36 10.30 4.00
C GLY A 71 -2.17 9.47 3.00
N GLY A 72 -2.60 10.06 1.89
CA GLY A 72 -3.38 9.38 0.86
C GLY A 72 -2.59 8.22 0.23
N ALA A 73 -1.31 8.41 -0.03
CA ALA A 73 -0.49 7.38 -0.63
C ALA A 73 -0.13 6.24 0.35
N ARG A 74 0.02 6.52 1.65
CA ARG A 74 0.02 5.46 2.68
C ARG A 74 -1.30 4.69 2.69
N GLY A 75 -2.43 5.38 2.57
CA GLY A 75 -3.74 4.72 2.44
C GLY A 75 -3.83 3.78 1.24
N PHE A 76 -3.23 4.14 0.09
CA PHE A 76 -3.11 3.23 -1.05
C PHE A 76 -2.23 2.03 -0.73
N ALA A 77 -1.05 2.22 -0.13
CA ALA A 77 -0.17 1.13 0.27
C ALA A 77 -0.88 0.13 1.21
N ASP A 78 -1.61 0.63 2.21
CA ASP A 78 -2.42 -0.20 3.12
C ASP A 78 -3.52 -0.97 2.39
N ALA A 79 -4.16 -0.35 1.39
CA ALA A 79 -5.19 -1.02 0.59
C ALA A 79 -4.59 -2.16 -0.25
N PHE A 80 -3.45 -1.93 -0.90
CA PHE A 80 -2.75 -2.98 -1.65
C PHE A 80 -2.25 -4.10 -0.75
N GLN A 81 -1.79 -3.78 0.46
CA GLN A 81 -1.45 -4.80 1.46
C GLN A 81 -2.64 -5.72 1.75
N LYS A 82 -3.81 -5.14 2.07
CA LYS A 82 -5.02 -5.92 2.36
C LYS A 82 -5.45 -6.82 1.20
N VAL A 83 -5.27 -6.36 -0.04
CA VAL A 83 -5.58 -7.18 -1.24
C VAL A 83 -4.59 -8.34 -1.35
N SER A 84 -3.30 -8.10 -1.14
CA SER A 84 -2.27 -9.14 -1.13
C SER A 84 -2.52 -10.19 -0.04
N ASP A 85 -2.86 -9.73 1.17
CA ASP A 85 -3.19 -10.59 2.30
C ASP A 85 -4.43 -11.44 1.98
N GLY A 86 -5.49 -10.84 1.44
CA GLY A 86 -6.70 -11.57 1.05
C GLY A 86 -6.47 -12.63 -0.04
N GLN A 87 -5.59 -12.36 -1.00
CA GLN A 87 -5.19 -13.33 -2.02
C GLN A 87 -4.40 -14.49 -1.41
N THR A 88 -3.50 -14.20 -0.46
CA THR A 88 -2.70 -15.19 0.27
C THR A 88 -3.58 -16.07 1.16
N ASP A 89 -4.53 -15.47 1.88
CA ASP A 89 -5.47 -16.16 2.75
C ASP A 89 -6.39 -17.07 1.93
N SER A 90 -6.88 -16.59 0.78
CA SER A 90 -7.72 -17.39 -0.12
C SER A 90 -6.98 -18.61 -0.65
N ALA A 91 -5.71 -18.44 -1.05
CA ALA A 91 -4.86 -19.54 -1.49
C ALA A 91 -4.65 -20.58 -0.38
N THR A 92 -4.39 -20.10 0.84
CA THR A 92 -4.21 -20.97 2.03
C THR A 92 -5.49 -21.74 2.38
N TYR A 93 -6.64 -21.08 2.27
CA TYR A 93 -7.94 -21.70 2.51
C TYR A 93 -8.24 -22.83 1.50
N LEU A 94 -8.01 -22.59 0.21
CA LEU A 94 -8.18 -23.58 -0.85
C LEU A 94 -7.26 -24.79 -0.65
N GLU A 95 -5.98 -24.57 -0.37
CA GLU A 95 -5.00 -25.63 -0.11
C GLU A 95 -5.35 -26.46 1.14
N THR A 96 -5.90 -25.82 2.17
CA THR A 96 -6.37 -26.50 3.38
C THR A 96 -7.60 -27.37 3.10
N MET A 97 -8.56 -26.88 2.32
CA MET A 97 -9.75 -27.66 1.92
C MET A 97 -9.37 -28.88 1.07
N GLU A 98 -8.40 -28.73 0.18
CA GLU A 98 -7.92 -29.84 -0.64
C GLU A 98 -7.25 -30.93 0.19
N HIS A 99 -6.35 -30.56 1.12
CA HIS A 99 -5.74 -31.52 2.05
C HIS A 99 -6.78 -32.23 2.90
N GLY A 100 -7.73 -31.48 3.49
CA GLY A 100 -8.79 -32.06 4.32
C GLY A 100 -9.69 -33.03 3.56
N ASN A 101 -10.02 -32.73 2.30
CA ASN A 101 -10.76 -33.66 1.45
C ASN A 101 -9.92 -34.89 1.11
N THR A 102 -8.65 -34.72 0.75
CA THR A 102 -7.76 -35.83 0.37
C THR A 102 -7.55 -36.82 1.52
N ASP A 103 -7.41 -36.32 2.76
CA ASP A 103 -7.25 -37.16 3.95
C ASP A 103 -8.55 -37.85 4.37
N GLY A 104 -9.71 -37.26 4.08
CA GLY A 104 -11.02 -37.85 4.36
C GLY A 104 -11.47 -38.93 3.36
N PHE A 105 -10.83 -39.02 2.19
CA PHE A 105 -11.10 -40.03 1.16
C PHE A 105 -10.10 -41.21 1.15
N ARG A 106 -9.18 -41.29 2.13
CA ARG A 106 -8.38 -42.49 2.43
C ARG A 106 -9.08 -43.40 3.43
#